data_AF-A0A349L572-F1
#
_entry.id   AF-A0A349L572-F1
#
_cell.length_a   1.000
_cell.length_b   1.000
_cell.length_c   1.000
_cell.angle_alpha   90.00
_cell.angle_beta   90.00
_cell.angle_gamma   90.00
#
_symmetry.space_group_name_H-M   'P 1'
#
loop_
_entity.id
_entity.type
_entity.pdbx_description
1 polymer ?
#
loop_
_entity_poly.entity_id
_entity_poly.type
_entity_poly.pdbx_seq_one_letter_code
_entity_poly.pdbx_strand_id
1 'polypeptide(L)'
;MAALPPHTRSARASMPNKPYARPTRTVLIALPQQDFDPSEVALTWRALRDAGFDVRFATPDGAPAEADALMLHGEGLDFWGGVPLLRKLKVLGLILRASGEARAAHAAMTRLVAFRQPLAYAALAVADIDGLILPGGHRPRGMRRYLED
;
A
#
# COMPACT_ATOMS: atom_id res chain seq x y z
N MET A 1 -45.16 -25.94 41.92
CA MET A 1 -44.33 -24.78 41.54
C MET A 1 -42.87 -25.17 41.78
N ALA A 2 -42.11 -25.42 40.71
CA ALA A 2 -40.71 -25.80 40.78
C ALA A 2 -39.83 -24.54 40.87
N ALA A 3 -38.93 -24.49 41.85
CA ALA A 3 -37.91 -23.44 41.95
C ALA A 3 -36.67 -23.84 41.13
N LEU A 4 -36.17 -22.92 40.30
CA LEU A 4 -34.98 -23.10 39.45
C LEU A 4 -33.70 -23.23 40.29
N PRO A 5 -32.72 -24.05 39.86
CA PRO A 5 -31.41 -24.13 40.51
C PRO A 5 -30.54 -22.89 40.24
N PRO A 6 -29.61 -22.53 41.16
CA PRO A 6 -28.73 -21.39 40.97
C PRO A 6 -27.73 -21.62 39.83
N HIS A 7 -27.60 -20.62 38.96
CA HIS A 7 -26.60 -20.62 37.88
C HIS A 7 -25.19 -20.67 38.48
N THR A 8 -24.52 -21.81 38.33
CA THR A 8 -23.09 -21.93 38.63
C THR A 8 -22.33 -21.08 37.61
N ARG A 9 -21.77 -19.96 38.06
CA ARG A 9 -20.86 -19.15 37.25
C ARG A 9 -19.60 -19.97 37.03
N SER A 10 -19.50 -20.63 35.87
CA SER A 10 -18.28 -21.34 35.46
C SER A 10 -17.11 -20.36 35.55
N ALA A 11 -16.19 -20.60 36.47
CA ALA A 11 -14.94 -19.87 36.56
C ALA A 11 -14.22 -20.09 35.22
N ARG A 12 -14.09 -19.05 34.40
CA ARG A 12 -13.14 -19.07 33.28
C ARG A 12 -11.81 -19.46 33.87
N ALA A 13 -11.32 -20.65 33.51
CA ALA A 13 -9.95 -21.02 33.77
C ALA A 13 -9.07 -19.88 33.26
N SER A 14 -8.33 -19.25 34.17
CA SER A 14 -7.35 -18.24 33.84
C SER A 14 -6.29 -18.91 32.96
N MET A 15 -6.40 -18.73 31.64
CA MET A 15 -5.36 -19.17 30.72
C MET A 15 -4.05 -18.46 31.10
N PRO A 16 -2.94 -19.19 31.24
CA PRO A 16 -1.66 -18.58 31.56
C PRO A 16 -1.31 -17.57 30.44
N ASN A 17 -1.11 -16.31 30.83
CA ASN A 17 -0.65 -15.24 29.94
C ASN A 17 0.83 -15.49 29.59
N LYS A 18 1.05 -16.44 28.68
CA LYS A 18 2.33 -16.61 28.01
C LYS A 18 2.32 -15.62 26.84
N PRO A 19 3.27 -14.67 26.74
CA PRO A 19 3.34 -13.77 25.61
C PRO A 19 3.78 -14.59 24.39
N TYR A 20 2.82 -15.25 23.73
CA TYR A 20 3.03 -15.70 22.37
C TYR A 20 3.11 -14.42 21.54
N ALA A 21 4.32 -14.06 21.12
CA ALA A 21 4.50 -13.12 20.05
C ALA A 21 3.58 -13.58 18.92
N ARG A 22 2.57 -12.75 18.57
CA ARG A 22 1.69 -13.10 17.46
C ARG A 22 2.59 -13.27 16.23
N PRO A 23 2.39 -14.34 15.44
CA PRO A 23 3.12 -14.45 14.19
C PRO A 23 2.91 -13.16 13.39
N THR A 24 4.00 -12.65 12.81
CA THR A 24 3.97 -11.47 11.95
C THR A 24 2.97 -11.74 10.82
N ARG A 25 1.97 -10.87 10.69
CA ARG A 25 0.96 -10.98 9.63
C ARG A 25 1.49 -10.43 8.32
N THR A 26 1.16 -11.07 7.22
CA THR A 26 1.58 -10.69 5.87
C THR A 26 0.50 -9.85 5.19
N VAL A 27 0.85 -8.64 4.76
CA VAL A 27 -0.03 -7.79 3.93
C VAL A 27 0.58 -7.66 2.54
N LEU A 28 -0.22 -7.95 1.52
CA LEU A 28 0.16 -7.79 0.13
C LEU A 28 -0.31 -6.44 -0.41
N ILE A 29 0.60 -5.68 -1.03
CA ILE A 29 0.25 -4.52 -1.86
C ILE A 29 0.34 -4.95 -3.32
N ALA A 30 -0.80 -5.08 -3.99
CA ALA A 30 -0.85 -5.43 -5.41
C ALA A 30 -0.80 -4.16 -6.27
N LEU A 31 0.26 -4.02 -7.05
CA LEU A 31 0.54 -2.83 -7.86
C LEU A 31 0.27 -3.12 -9.34
N PRO A 32 -0.26 -2.15 -10.11
CA PRO A 32 -0.18 -2.23 -11.56
C PRO A 32 1.29 -2.14 -12.01
N GLN A 33 1.56 -2.47 -13.26
CA GLN A 33 2.92 -2.34 -13.79
C GLN A 33 3.42 -0.89 -13.83
N GLN A 34 2.52 0.06 -14.06
CA GLN A 34 2.82 1.46 -14.30
C GLN A 34 1.71 2.35 -13.71
N ASP A 35 2.04 3.62 -13.47
CA ASP A 35 1.11 4.71 -13.13
C ASP A 35 0.40 4.58 -11.77
N PHE A 36 0.96 3.86 -10.80
CA PHE A 36 0.42 3.86 -9.43
C PHE A 36 0.73 5.18 -8.72
N ASP A 37 -0.11 5.57 -7.75
CA ASP A 37 0.14 6.76 -6.92
C ASP A 37 1.28 6.48 -5.92
N PRO A 38 2.46 7.13 -6.05
CA PRO A 38 3.60 6.88 -5.17
C PRO A 38 3.31 7.24 -3.71
N SER A 39 2.40 8.17 -3.43
CA SER A 39 2.07 8.61 -2.07
C SER A 39 1.22 7.57 -1.36
N GLU A 40 0.15 7.08 -2.01
CA GLU A 40 -0.72 6.05 -1.43
C GLU A 40 0.06 4.78 -1.13
N VAL A 41 0.93 4.36 -2.05
CA VAL A 41 1.71 3.12 -1.89
C VAL A 41 2.79 3.29 -0.82
N ALA A 42 3.59 4.36 -0.89
CA ALA A 42 4.71 4.52 0.02
C ALA A 42 4.28 4.82 1.47
N LEU A 43 3.24 5.64 1.67
CA LEU A 43 2.74 5.94 3.01
C LEU A 43 2.01 4.73 3.60
N THR A 44 1.21 4.01 2.82
CA THR A 44 0.60 2.76 3.27
C THR A 44 1.64 1.72 3.64
N TRP A 45 2.66 1.51 2.79
CA TRP A 45 3.78 0.61 3.08
C TRP A 45 4.45 0.98 4.41
N ARG A 46 4.77 2.26 4.60
CA ARG A 46 5.44 2.72 5.82
C ARG A 46 4.57 2.51 7.06
N ALA A 47 3.30 2.88 7.01
CA ALA A 47 2.36 2.69 8.12
C ALA A 47 2.21 1.22 8.51
N LEU A 48 2.13 0.31 7.53
CA LEU A 48 2.07 -1.13 7.77
C LEU A 48 3.36 -1.68 8.39
N ARG A 49 4.53 -1.23 7.90
CA ARG A 49 5.83 -1.62 8.49
C ARG A 49 5.98 -1.12 9.92
N ASP A 50 5.59 0.12 10.19
CA ASP A 50 5.64 0.72 11.53
C ASP A 50 4.67 0.02 12.50
N ALA A 51 3.56 -0.52 11.98
CA ALA A 51 2.63 -1.37 12.74
C ALA A 51 3.09 -2.84 12.89
N GLY A 52 4.26 -3.22 12.35
CA GLY A 52 4.87 -4.53 12.53
C GLY A 52 4.39 -5.62 11.55
N PHE A 53 3.77 -5.25 10.43
CA PHE A 53 3.39 -6.20 9.38
C PHE A 53 4.59 -6.59 8.48
N ASP A 54 4.57 -7.82 7.98
CA ASP A 54 5.38 -8.20 6.81
C ASP A 54 4.66 -7.67 5.57
N VAL A 55 5.33 -6.81 4.81
CA VAL A 55 4.71 -6.19 3.62
C VAL A 55 5.38 -6.74 2.38
N ARG A 56 4.58 -7.37 1.53
CA ARG A 56 5.02 -7.91 0.24
C ARG A 56 4.38 -7.13 -0.90
N PHE A 57 5.05 -7.10 -2.04
CA PHE A 57 4.56 -6.46 -3.25
C PHE A 57 4.24 -7.51 -4.29
N ALA A 58 3.22 -7.27 -5.09
CA ALA A 58 2.94 -8.06 -6.28
C ALA A 58 2.65 -7.19 -7.49
N THR A 59 3.05 -7.64 -8.66
CA THR A 59 2.80 -7.01 -9.96
C THR A 59 2.31 -8.06 -10.96
N PRO A 60 1.73 -7.67 -12.11
CA PRO A 60 1.21 -8.63 -13.08
C PRO A 60 2.24 -9.67 -13.52
N ASP A 61 3.48 -9.24 -13.79
CA ASP A 61 4.56 -10.09 -14.33
C ASP A 61 5.71 -10.36 -13.35
N GLY A 62 5.63 -9.84 -12.12
CA GLY A 62 6.70 -9.96 -11.12
C GLY A 62 7.89 -9.03 -11.37
N ALA A 63 7.81 -8.11 -12.33
CA ALA A 63 8.79 -7.03 -12.48
C ALA A 63 8.42 -5.83 -11.60
N PRO A 64 9.39 -5.00 -11.16
CA PRO A 64 9.11 -3.79 -10.38
C PRO A 64 8.13 -2.86 -11.06
N ALA A 65 7.15 -2.35 -10.29
CA ALA A 65 6.20 -1.36 -10.78
C ALA A 65 6.84 0.02 -10.92
N GLU A 66 6.41 0.77 -11.93
CA GLU A 66 6.79 2.17 -12.15
C GLU A 66 5.70 3.10 -11.61
N ALA A 67 6.10 4.03 -10.74
CA ALA A 67 5.19 5.03 -10.19
C ALA A 67 4.84 6.09 -11.25
N ASP A 68 3.71 6.77 -11.06
CA ASP A 68 3.37 7.93 -11.87
C ASP A 68 4.41 9.05 -11.71
N ALA A 69 5.17 9.30 -12.78
CA ALA A 69 6.22 10.31 -12.84
C ALA A 69 5.66 11.73 -12.61
N LEU A 70 4.41 12.00 -13.01
CA LEU A 70 3.76 13.30 -12.80
C LEU A 70 3.63 13.62 -11.31
N MET A 71 3.33 12.62 -10.48
CA MET A 71 3.20 12.79 -9.02
C MET A 71 4.56 12.91 -8.31
N LEU A 72 5.63 12.33 -8.88
CA LEU A 72 6.99 12.42 -8.35
C LEU A 72 7.66 13.78 -8.66
N HIS A 73 7.42 14.31 -9.86
CA HIS A 73 8.06 15.52 -10.37
C HIS A 73 7.17 16.78 -10.22
N GLY A 74 5.83 16.63 -10.14
CA GLY A 74 4.89 17.74 -10.11
C GLY A 74 4.74 18.46 -11.46
N GLU A 75 5.20 17.84 -12.54
CA GLU A 75 5.31 18.44 -13.88
C GLU A 75 4.36 17.76 -14.85
N GLY A 76 3.13 18.28 -14.93
CA GLY A 76 2.10 17.91 -15.91
C GLY A 76 1.47 19.13 -16.60
N LEU A 77 2.13 20.28 -16.52
CA LEU A 77 1.61 21.55 -17.02
C LEU A 77 2.67 22.40 -17.75
N ASP A 78 3.77 21.77 -18.17
CA ASP A 78 4.86 22.46 -18.89
C ASP A 78 4.59 22.70 -20.37
N PHE A 79 3.51 22.15 -20.94
CA PHE A 79 3.05 22.50 -22.29
C PHE A 79 2.77 24.00 -22.48
N TRP A 80 2.64 24.76 -21.38
CA TRP A 80 2.41 26.20 -21.38
C TRP A 80 3.47 27.01 -20.63
N GLY A 81 4.63 26.41 -20.32
CA GLY A 81 5.67 26.99 -19.46
C GLY A 81 6.26 28.34 -19.92
N GLY A 82 6.07 28.69 -21.19
CA GLY A 82 6.49 29.98 -21.77
C GLY A 82 5.50 31.14 -21.56
N VAL A 83 4.27 30.89 -21.06
CA VAL A 83 3.26 31.93 -20.87
C VAL A 83 3.29 32.44 -19.42
N PRO A 84 3.60 33.73 -19.17
CA PRO A 84 3.74 34.28 -17.82
C PRO A 84 2.54 34.04 -16.90
N LEU A 85 1.33 33.93 -17.48
CA LEU A 85 0.07 33.72 -16.75
C LEU A 85 -0.14 32.26 -16.28
N LEU A 86 0.43 31.27 -16.98
CA LEU A 86 0.33 29.84 -16.60
C LEU A 86 1.38 29.42 -15.55
N ARG A 87 2.35 30.27 -15.20
CA ARG A 87 3.31 30.01 -14.10
C ARG A 87 2.63 29.77 -12.75
N LYS A 88 1.43 30.33 -12.52
CA LYS A 88 0.62 30.07 -11.32
C LYS A 88 0.15 28.62 -11.23
N LEU A 89 -0.01 27.93 -12.36
CA LEU A 89 -0.37 26.51 -12.40
C LEU A 89 0.83 25.61 -12.05
N LYS A 90 2.07 26.05 -12.27
CA LYS A 90 3.28 25.34 -11.80
C LYS A 90 3.38 25.34 -10.26
N VAL A 91 2.95 26.44 -9.62
CA VAL A 91 2.77 26.49 -8.15
C VAL A 91 1.66 25.54 -7.70
N LEU A 92 0.55 25.44 -8.46
CA LEU A 92 -0.51 24.48 -8.18
C LEU A 92 -0.02 23.03 -8.33
N GLY A 93 0.78 22.72 -9.35
CA GLY A 93 1.44 21.41 -9.52
C GLY A 93 2.41 21.07 -8.39
N LEU A 94 3.10 22.05 -7.82
CA LEU A 94 3.93 21.89 -6.62
C LEU A 94 3.10 21.62 -5.35
N ILE A 95 1.89 22.18 -5.25
CA ILE A 95 0.95 21.91 -4.15
C ILE A 95 0.33 20.52 -4.27
N LEU A 96 0.06 20.07 -5.50
CA LEU A 96 -0.47 18.72 -5.80
C LEU A 96 0.62 17.62 -5.79
N ARG A 97 1.88 17.99 -5.57
CA ARG A 97 3.01 17.07 -5.49
C ARG A 97 2.91 16.18 -4.25
N ALA A 98 3.39 14.94 -4.37
CA ALA A 98 3.64 14.09 -3.21
C ALA A 98 4.41 14.86 -2.11
N SER A 99 3.92 14.79 -0.86
CA SER A 99 4.54 15.47 0.28
C SER A 99 6.01 15.05 0.43
N GLY A 100 6.83 15.88 1.07
CA GLY A 100 8.25 15.57 1.30
C GLY A 100 8.45 14.21 2.01
N GLU A 101 7.53 13.87 2.90
CA GLU A 101 7.46 12.57 3.57
C GLU A 101 7.16 11.42 2.60
N ALA A 102 6.13 11.57 1.75
CA ALA A 102 5.76 10.55 0.77
C ALA A 102 6.92 10.26 -0.20
N ARG A 103 7.64 11.29 -0.64
CA ARG A 103 8.84 11.14 -1.49
C ARG A 103 9.97 10.40 -0.78
N ALA A 104 10.21 10.71 0.49
CA ALA A 104 11.23 10.02 1.29
C ALA A 104 10.86 8.55 1.53
N ALA A 105 9.58 8.28 1.86
CA ALA A 105 9.07 6.93 2.01
C ALA A 105 9.18 6.14 0.70
N HIS A 106 8.81 6.74 -0.43
CA HIS A 106 8.91 6.10 -1.75
C HIS A 106 10.37 5.79 -2.11
N ALA A 107 11.29 6.72 -1.86
CA ALA A 107 12.72 6.49 -2.09
C ALA A 107 13.30 5.38 -1.20
N ALA A 108 12.81 5.23 0.04
CA ALA A 108 13.19 4.12 0.91
C ALA A 108 12.60 2.79 0.41
N MET A 109 11.31 2.79 0.08
CA MET A 109 10.56 1.63 -0.38
C MET A 109 11.16 1.01 -1.65
N THR A 110 11.46 1.83 -2.66
CA THR A 110 12.00 1.40 -3.96
C THR A 110 13.39 0.75 -3.87
N ARG A 111 14.10 0.93 -2.75
CA ARG A 111 15.40 0.28 -2.50
C ARG A 111 15.26 -1.13 -1.90
N LEU A 112 14.10 -1.48 -1.38
CA LEU A 112 13.86 -2.80 -0.79
C LEU A 112 13.93 -3.91 -1.83
N VAL A 113 14.54 -5.04 -1.45
CA VAL A 113 14.53 -6.25 -2.27
C VAL A 113 13.10 -6.69 -2.58
N ALA A 114 12.20 -6.66 -1.58
CA ALA A 114 10.79 -7.03 -1.76
C ALA A 114 10.05 -6.17 -2.80
N PHE A 115 10.45 -4.91 -2.99
CA PHE A 115 9.88 -4.05 -4.03
C PHE A 115 10.55 -4.28 -5.40
N ARG A 116 11.85 -4.54 -5.39
CA ARG A 116 12.64 -4.79 -6.62
C ARG A 116 12.45 -6.20 -7.20
N GLN A 117 11.87 -7.11 -6.41
CA GLN A 117 11.53 -8.47 -6.79
C GLN A 117 10.12 -8.79 -6.26
N PRO A 118 9.08 -8.13 -6.80
CA PRO A 118 7.72 -8.39 -6.39
C PRO A 118 7.26 -9.78 -6.86
N LEU A 119 6.22 -10.32 -6.24
CA LEU A 119 5.59 -11.55 -6.68
C LEU A 119 4.80 -11.29 -7.96
N ALA A 120 4.83 -12.21 -8.93
CA ALA A 120 3.87 -12.20 -10.02
C ALA A 120 2.47 -12.55 -9.48
N TYR A 121 1.42 -11.95 -10.03
CA TYR A 121 0.04 -12.25 -9.62
C TYR A 121 -0.29 -13.75 -9.69
N ALA A 122 0.18 -14.42 -10.75
CA ALA A 122 -0.01 -15.86 -10.94
C ALA A 122 0.69 -16.75 -9.87
N ALA A 123 1.66 -16.20 -9.13
CA ALA A 123 2.39 -16.91 -8.09
C ALA A 123 1.81 -16.68 -6.68
N LEU A 124 0.72 -15.91 -6.55
CA LEU A 124 0.12 -15.60 -5.26
C LEU A 124 -0.65 -16.80 -4.69
N ALA A 125 -0.33 -17.17 -3.46
CA ALA A 125 -1.11 -18.11 -2.67
C ALA A 125 -1.91 -17.34 -1.61
N VAL A 126 -3.24 -17.37 -1.70
CA VAL A 126 -4.14 -16.66 -0.78
C VAL A 126 -3.95 -17.11 0.68
N ALA A 127 -3.56 -18.38 0.89
CA ALA A 127 -3.31 -18.93 2.22
C ALA A 127 -2.15 -18.25 2.97
N ASP A 128 -1.25 -17.55 2.27
CA ASP A 128 -0.05 -16.91 2.84
C ASP A 128 -0.26 -15.40 3.12
N ILE A 129 -1.46 -14.87 2.87
CA ILE A 129 -1.76 -13.43 2.89
C ILE A 129 -2.89 -13.16 3.89
N ASP A 130 -2.60 -12.33 4.90
CA ASP A 130 -3.58 -11.91 5.93
C ASP A 130 -4.35 -10.63 5.55
N GLY A 131 -3.88 -9.88 4.55
CA GLY A 131 -4.51 -8.65 4.07
C GLY A 131 -4.05 -8.24 2.67
N LEU A 132 -4.93 -7.56 1.94
CA LEU A 132 -4.69 -7.08 0.58
C LEU A 132 -4.95 -5.58 0.50
N ILE A 133 -4.02 -4.84 -0.10
CA ILE A 133 -4.13 -3.43 -0.45
C ILE A 133 -4.11 -3.29 -1.97
N LEU A 134 -5.11 -2.61 -2.50
CA LEU A 134 -5.24 -2.22 -3.90
C LEU A 134 -5.14 -0.69 -3.99
N PRO A 135 -3.94 -0.14 -4.17
CA PRO A 135 -3.73 1.30 -4.25
C PRO A 135 -4.33 1.88 -5.53
N GLY A 136 -4.57 3.19 -5.54
CA GLY A 136 -4.96 3.93 -6.72
C GLY A 136 -3.80 4.19 -7.68
N GLY A 137 -4.12 4.94 -8.74
CA GLY A 137 -3.16 5.36 -9.75
C GLY A 137 -3.82 6.15 -10.87
N HIS A 138 -3.08 7.06 -11.49
CA HIS A 138 -3.58 7.97 -12.51
C HIS A 138 -3.16 7.49 -13.90
N ARG A 139 -3.55 6.27 -14.27
CA ARG A 139 -3.27 5.79 -15.62
C ARG A 139 -4.14 6.55 -16.64
N PRO A 140 -3.59 7.32 -17.61
CA PRO A 140 -4.40 8.12 -18.55
C PRO A 140 -5.29 7.27 -19.46
N ARG A 141 -4.96 5.99 -19.63
CA ARG A 141 -5.74 5.00 -20.40
C ARG A 141 -6.75 4.21 -19.54
N GLY A 142 -7.00 4.63 -18.30
CA GLY A 142 -7.82 3.93 -17.32
C GLY A 142 -7.05 2.84 -16.56
N MET A 143 -7.30 2.70 -15.25
CA MET A 143 -6.67 1.69 -14.39
C MET A 143 -6.77 0.29 -15.02
N ARG A 144 -5.67 -0.47 -15.02
CA ARG A 144 -5.71 -1.88 -15.41
C ARG A 144 -6.57 -2.65 -14.41
N ARG A 145 -7.20 -3.73 -14.87
CA ARG A 145 -7.86 -4.67 -13.98
C ARG A 145 -6.82 -5.27 -13.04
N TYR A 146 -7.11 -5.24 -11.75
CA TYR A 146 -6.32 -5.94 -10.76
C TYR A 146 -6.65 -7.42 -10.83
N LEU A 147 -5.62 -8.27 -10.81
CA LEU A 147 -5.80 -9.72 -10.62
C LEU A 147 -6.62 -10.41 -11.74
N GLU A 148 -6.55 -9.92 -12.98
CA GLU A 148 -7.19 -10.56 -14.13
C GLU A 148 -6.20 -10.77 -15.27
N ASP A 149 -6.29 -11.93 -15.92
CA ASP A 149 -5.62 -12.29 -17.17
C ASP A 149 -6.44 -11.83 -18.39
#